data_AF-A0A3N5FPX1-F1
#
_entry.id   AF-A0A3N5FPX1-F1
#
_cell.length_a   1.000
_cell.length_b   1.000
_cell.length_c   1.000
_cell.angle_alpha   90.00
_cell.angle_beta   90.00
_cell.angle_gamma   90.00
#
_symmetry.space_group_name_H-M   'P 1'
#
loop_
_entity.id
_entity.type
_entity.pdbx_description
1 polymer ?
#
loop_
_entity_poly.entity_id
_entity_poly.type
_entity_poly.pdbx_seq_one_letter_code
_entity_poly.pdbx_strand_id
1 'polypeptide(L)'
;MILDDIVRKKREEVSRLGEPDLRNLHPSNRNFTRALQSGRTAVAIVAEIKKASPSAGVIVPDFDPAAIAADYAEGGAAAISVLTDAPFFQGSIEDLSVVSRTTLLPIL
;
A
#
# COMPACT_ATOMS: atom_id res chain seq x y z
N MET A 1 -8.96 -21.40 -7.03
CA MET A 1 -8.60 -20.21 -7.84
C MET A 1 -7.60 -19.38 -7.04
N ILE A 2 -6.78 -18.53 -7.66
CA ILE A 2 -5.72 -17.78 -6.93
C ILE A 2 -6.26 -16.97 -5.75
N LEU A 3 -7.47 -16.41 -5.87
CA LEU A 3 -8.13 -15.69 -4.79
C LEU A 3 -8.44 -16.60 -3.58
N ASP A 4 -8.86 -17.85 -3.80
CA ASP A 4 -9.15 -18.80 -2.73
C ASP A 4 -7.89 -19.12 -1.92
N ASP A 5 -6.75 -19.25 -2.61
CA ASP A 5 -5.45 -19.48 -1.98
C ASP A 5 -4.99 -18.29 -1.15
N ILE A 6 -5.14 -17.07 -1.68
CA ILE A 6 -4.86 -15.83 -0.95
C ILE A 6 -5.71 -15.74 0.32
N VAL A 7 -7.03 -15.96 0.20
CA VAL A 7 -7.97 -15.88 1.33
C VAL A 7 -7.66 -16.96 2.37
N ARG A 8 -7.40 -18.19 1.95
CA ARG A 8 -7.02 -19.30 2.85
C ARG A 8 -5.74 -18.94 3.62
N LYS A 9 -4.71 -18.46 2.92
CA LYS A 9 -3.44 -18.07 3.55
C LYS A 9 -3.64 -16.91 4.53
N LYS A 10 -4.44 -15.91 4.17
CA LYS A 10 -4.72 -14.77 5.05
C LYS A 10 -5.44 -15.18 6.33
N ARG A 11 -6.37 -16.15 6.26
CA ARG A 11 -7.02 -16.71 7.46
C ARG A 11 -6.01 -17.37 8.40
N GLU A 12 -5.06 -18.14 7.86
CA GLU A 12 -3.99 -18.74 8.67
C GLU A 12 -3.11 -17.67 9.31
N GLU A 13 -2.78 -16.60 8.59
CA GLU A 13 -2.00 -15.47 9.12
C GLU A 13 -2.75 -14.75 10.24
N VAL A 14 -4.00 -14.36 10.00
CA VAL A 14 -4.83 -13.69 11.01
C VAL A 14 -5.05 -14.56 12.24
N SER A 15 -5.22 -15.88 12.10
CA SER A 15 -5.36 -16.79 13.26
C SER A 15 -4.12 -16.86 14.16
N ARG A 16 -2.95 -16.47 13.62
CA ARG A 16 -1.69 -16.39 14.38
C ARG A 16 -1.45 -15.00 14.96
N LEU A 17 -2.19 -13.99 14.51
CA LEU A 17 -2.15 -12.65 15.08
C LEU A 17 -2.98 -12.64 16.37
N GLY A 18 -2.47 -11.94 17.38
CA GLY A 18 -3.27 -11.61 18.56
C GLY A 18 -4.25 -10.48 18.27
N GLU A 19 -5.11 -10.18 19.24
CA GLU A 19 -5.92 -8.96 19.25
C GLU A 19 -5.00 -7.73 19.09
N PRO A 20 -5.23 -6.86 18.10
CA PRO A 20 -4.43 -5.66 17.94
C PRO A 20 -4.66 -4.70 19.11
N ASP A 21 -3.57 -4.15 19.67
CA ASP A 21 -3.69 -3.09 20.67
C ASP A 21 -4.02 -1.76 19.98
N LEU A 22 -5.29 -1.38 19.99
CA LEU A 22 -5.77 -0.17 19.34
C LEU A 22 -5.56 1.10 20.18
N ARG A 23 -5.11 0.99 21.44
CA ARG A 23 -5.07 2.13 22.39
C ARG A 23 -4.18 3.29 21.94
N ASN A 24 -3.13 2.98 21.18
CA ASN A 24 -2.16 3.96 20.68
C ASN A 24 -2.31 4.24 19.17
N LEU A 25 -3.42 3.82 18.55
CA LEU A 25 -3.69 4.14 17.16
C LEU A 25 -4.31 5.52 17.03
N HIS A 26 -3.68 6.34 16.20
CA HIS A 26 -4.19 7.67 15.85
C HIS A 26 -4.63 7.68 14.39
N PRO A 27 -5.86 8.14 14.10
CA PRO A 27 -6.30 8.32 12.73
C PRO A 27 -5.35 9.27 11.99
N SER A 28 -5.03 8.92 10.75
CA SER A 28 -4.29 9.81 9.85
C SER A 28 -5.11 11.07 9.58
N ASN A 29 -4.44 12.22 9.50
CA ASN A 29 -5.04 13.48 9.06
C ASN A 29 -5.16 13.57 7.52
N ARG A 30 -4.65 12.57 6.79
CA ARG A 30 -4.66 12.52 5.32
C ARG A 30 -5.99 11.96 4.84
N ASN A 31 -6.83 12.83 4.27
CA ASN A 31 -8.18 12.45 3.84
C ASN A 31 -8.17 11.88 2.42
N PHE A 32 -8.29 10.54 2.32
CA PHE A 32 -8.28 9.80 1.05
C PHE A 32 -9.41 10.24 0.11
N THR A 33 -10.65 10.27 0.59
CA THR A 33 -11.82 10.66 -0.20
C THR A 33 -11.68 12.06 -0.78
N ARG A 34 -11.23 13.03 0.04
CA ARG A 34 -11.01 14.40 -0.39
C ARG A 34 -9.91 14.47 -1.45
N ALA A 35 -8.81 13.75 -1.28
CA ALA A 35 -7.73 13.77 -2.27
C ALA A 35 -8.18 13.28 -3.65
N LEU A 36 -9.10 12.31 -3.70
CA LEU A 36 -9.68 11.85 -4.97
C LEU A 36 -10.70 12.83 -5.58
N GLN A 37 -11.47 13.54 -4.74
CA GLN A 37 -12.52 14.45 -5.20
C GLN A 37 -12.01 15.86 -5.55
N SER A 38 -10.97 16.33 -4.85
CA SER A 38 -10.42 17.69 -4.98
C SER A 38 -9.01 17.68 -5.55
N GLY A 39 -8.68 16.69 -6.38
CA GLY A 39 -7.36 16.52 -6.98
C GLY A 39 -6.91 17.77 -7.75
N ARG A 40 -5.60 18.00 -7.79
CA ARG A 40 -4.98 19.14 -8.50
C ARG A 40 -5.01 18.97 -10.03
N THR A 41 -5.32 17.76 -10.49
CA THR A 41 -5.32 17.33 -11.89
C THR A 41 -6.74 16.96 -12.31
N ALA A 42 -6.98 16.90 -13.63
CA ALA A 42 -8.27 16.48 -14.17
C ALA A 42 -8.62 15.00 -13.86
N VAL A 43 -7.61 14.18 -13.55
CA VAL A 43 -7.74 12.75 -13.24
C VAL A 43 -7.08 12.45 -11.91
N ALA A 44 -7.82 11.88 -10.98
CA ALA A 44 -7.28 11.42 -9.71
C ALA A 44 -6.70 10.00 -9.85
N ILE A 45 -5.40 9.86 -9.59
CA ILE A 45 -4.66 8.58 -9.69
C ILE A 45 -4.34 8.06 -8.30
N VAL A 46 -4.70 6.80 -8.04
CA VAL A 46 -4.14 6.02 -6.92
C VAL A 46 -2.97 5.22 -7.48
N ALA A 47 -1.75 5.63 -7.16
CA ALA A 47 -0.56 4.97 -7.66
C ALA A 47 -0.16 3.82 -6.73
N GLU A 48 -0.04 2.61 -7.27
CA GLU A 48 0.20 1.40 -6.48
C GLU A 48 1.69 1.01 -6.47
N ILE A 49 2.26 0.88 -5.27
CA ILE A 49 3.60 0.36 -5.05
C ILE A 49 3.47 -1.15 -4.87
N LYS A 50 3.96 -1.90 -5.87
CA LYS A 50 3.85 -3.37 -5.94
C LYS A 50 5.13 -4.00 -6.47
N LYS A 51 5.79 -4.80 -5.64
CA LYS A 51 7.04 -5.49 -5.99
C LYS A 51 6.82 -6.66 -6.95
N ALA A 52 5.83 -7.50 -6.67
CA ALA A 52 5.54 -8.71 -7.43
C ALA A 52 4.03 -8.97 -7.53
N SER A 53 3.64 -9.90 -8.39
CA SER A 53 2.28 -10.45 -8.41
C SER A 53 2.28 -11.94 -8.78
N PRO A 54 1.20 -12.69 -8.45
CA PRO A 54 1.10 -14.10 -8.84
C PRO A 54 1.16 -14.35 -10.34
N SER A 55 0.71 -13.38 -11.15
CA SER A 55 0.64 -13.53 -12.61
C SER A 55 1.92 -13.07 -13.33
N ALA A 56 2.63 -12.08 -12.79
CA ALA A 56 3.79 -11.47 -13.45
C ALA A 56 5.13 -11.80 -12.79
N GLY A 57 5.13 -12.46 -11.61
CA GLY A 57 6.35 -12.64 -10.83
C GLY A 57 6.86 -11.31 -10.29
N VAL A 58 8.18 -11.14 -10.21
CA VAL A 58 8.81 -9.88 -9.79
C VAL A 58 8.64 -8.83 -10.90
N ILE A 59 7.99 -7.71 -10.55
CA ILE A 59 7.74 -6.57 -11.44
C ILE A 59 8.87 -5.55 -11.31
N VAL A 60 9.32 -5.31 -10.07
CA VAL A 60 10.39 -4.35 -9.75
C VAL A 60 11.50 -5.09 -9.00
N PRO A 61 12.60 -5.47 -9.68
CA PRO A 61 13.74 -6.16 -9.05
C PRO A 61 14.42 -5.31 -7.96
N ASP A 62 14.73 -4.06 -8.30
CA ASP A 62 15.36 -3.09 -7.40
C ASP A 62 14.28 -2.27 -6.68
N PHE A 63 13.63 -2.92 -5.72
CA PHE A 63 12.45 -2.37 -5.04
C PHE A 63 12.83 -1.41 -3.92
N ASP A 64 12.76 -0.10 -4.20
CA ASP A 64 12.85 0.99 -3.21
C ASP A 64 11.49 1.68 -3.05
N PRO A 65 10.69 1.32 -2.02
CA PRO A 65 9.36 1.89 -1.83
C PRO A 65 9.40 3.39 -1.48
N ALA A 66 10.49 3.90 -0.90
CA ALA A 66 10.62 5.32 -0.59
C ALA A 66 10.82 6.13 -1.88
N ALA A 67 11.74 5.70 -2.74
CA ALA A 67 11.99 6.35 -4.03
C ALA A 67 10.72 6.34 -4.90
N ILE A 68 10.06 5.19 -5.04
CA ILE A 68 8.83 5.07 -5.83
C ILE A 68 7.72 5.99 -5.29
N ALA A 69 7.58 6.09 -3.96
CA ALA A 69 6.58 6.97 -3.35
C ALA A 69 6.86 8.46 -3.60
N ALA A 70 8.13 8.87 -3.59
CA ALA A 70 8.54 10.23 -3.92
C ALA A 70 8.21 10.55 -5.38
N ASP A 71 8.55 9.64 -6.30
CA ASP A 71 8.26 9.79 -7.74
C ASP A 71 6.75 9.90 -8.01
N TYR A 72 5.93 9.09 -7.35
CA TYR A 72 4.47 9.17 -7.47
C TYR A 72 3.90 10.48 -6.92
N ALA A 73 4.45 10.98 -5.81
CA ALA A 73 4.04 12.27 -5.26
C ALA A 73 4.40 13.43 -6.18
N GLU A 74 5.61 13.41 -6.76
CA GLU A 74 6.05 14.40 -7.75
C GLU A 74 5.24 14.31 -9.05
N GLY A 75 4.92 13.10 -9.49
CA GLY A 75 4.10 12.82 -10.66
C GLY A 75 2.62 13.20 -10.52
N GLY A 76 2.20 13.70 -9.35
CA GLY A 76 0.85 14.21 -9.13
C GLY A 76 -0.19 13.15 -8.76
N ALA A 77 0.24 12.01 -8.19
CA ALA A 77 -0.70 11.03 -7.63
C ALA A 77 -1.61 11.69 -6.57
N ALA A 78 -2.87 11.28 -6.54
CA ALA A 78 -3.83 11.74 -5.54
C ALA A 78 -3.70 10.95 -4.24
N ALA A 79 -3.34 9.67 -4.33
CA ALA A 79 -3.06 8.79 -3.21
C ALA A 79 -2.10 7.68 -3.62
N ILE A 80 -1.54 6.97 -2.65
CA ILE A 80 -0.67 5.82 -2.87
C ILE A 80 -1.34 4.56 -2.30
N SER A 81 -1.30 3.46 -3.03
CA SER A 81 -1.64 2.11 -2.53
C SER A 81 -0.34 1.35 -2.26
N VAL A 82 -0.21 0.68 -1.11
CA VAL A 82 0.98 -0.14 -0.80
C VAL A 82 0.54 -1.57 -0.54
N LEU A 83 1.05 -2.51 -1.35
CA LEU A 83 0.80 -3.92 -1.09
C LEU A 83 1.59 -4.38 0.13
N THR A 84 0.90 -4.89 1.14
CA THR A 84 1.52 -5.39 2.38
C THR A 84 1.51 -6.92 2.47
N ASP A 85 0.99 -7.59 1.45
CA ASP A 85 0.93 -9.06 1.41
C ASP A 85 2.26 -9.66 0.96
N ALA A 86 2.91 -10.37 1.87
CA ALA A 86 4.21 -10.99 1.59
C ALA A 86 4.12 -12.23 0.69
N PRO A 87 3.22 -13.22 0.91
CA PRO A 87 3.28 -14.48 0.17
C PRO A 87 3.00 -14.36 -1.33
N PHE A 88 2.14 -13.43 -1.75
CA PHE A 88 1.70 -13.34 -3.15
C PHE A 88 2.22 -12.11 -3.88
N PHE A 89 2.51 -11.02 -3.16
CA PHE A 89 2.93 -9.75 -3.74
C PHE A 89 4.34 -9.32 -3.32
N GLN A 90 5.00 -10.08 -2.43
CA GLN A 90 6.30 -9.75 -1.83
C GLN A 90 6.35 -8.36 -1.21
N GLY A 91 5.21 -7.90 -0.67
CA GLY A 91 5.10 -6.64 0.07
C GLY A 91 5.21 -6.84 1.57
N SER A 92 5.20 -5.75 2.33
CA SER A 92 5.32 -5.77 3.79
C SER A 92 4.65 -4.58 4.47
N ILE A 93 4.41 -4.69 5.79
CA ILE A 93 3.93 -3.57 6.61
C ILE A 93 5.03 -2.52 6.78
N GLU A 94 6.29 -2.94 6.73
CA GLU A 94 7.46 -2.06 6.74
C GLU A 94 7.47 -1.14 5.51
N ASP A 95 7.11 -1.64 4.32
CA ASP A 95 6.99 -0.84 3.10
C ASP A 95 5.92 0.26 3.29
N LEU A 96 4.75 -0.09 3.83
CA LEU A 96 3.70 0.88 4.16
C LEU A 96 4.22 1.95 5.12
N SER A 97 4.95 1.52 6.15
CA SER A 97 5.55 2.40 7.16
C SER A 97 6.57 3.37 6.54
N VAL A 98 7.44 2.87 5.65
CA VAL A 98 8.41 3.68 4.90
C VAL A 98 7.70 4.70 4.02
N VAL A 99 6.76 4.27 3.20
CA VAL A 99 5.98 5.14 2.30
C VAL A 99 5.23 6.23 3.10
N SER A 100 4.68 5.87 4.26
CA SER A 100 3.98 6.83 5.13
C SER A 100 4.85 7.98 5.61
N ARG A 101 6.15 7.76 5.78
CA ARG A 101 7.11 8.80 6.18
C ARG A 101 7.62 9.62 5.00
N THR A 102 7.55 9.10 3.78
CA THR A 102 8.11 9.75 2.59
C THR A 102 7.16 10.75 1.93
N THR A 103 5.85 10.57 2.06
CA THR A 103 4.84 11.44 1.42
C THR A 103 3.78 11.96 2.39
N LEU A 104 3.15 13.07 2.03
CA LEU A 104 1.94 13.60 2.68
C LEU A 104 0.64 13.14 2.00
N LEU A 105 0.74 12.40 0.88
CA LEU A 105 -0.43 11.83 0.23
C LEU A 105 -1.13 10.80 1.15
N PRO A 106 -2.46 10.68 1.08
CA PRO A 106 -3.18 9.58 1.70
C PRO A 106 -2.66 8.24 1.18
N ILE A 107 -2.66 7.24 2.06
CA ILE A 107 -2.17 5.90 1.76
C ILE A 107 -3.28 4.89 2.01
N LEU A 108 -3.42 3.95 1.09
CA LEU A 108 -4.25 2.76 1.15
C LEU A 108 -3.39 1.54 1.47
#